data_AF-W7YIT8-F1
#
_entry.id   AF-W7YIT8-F1
#
_cell.length_a   1.000
_cell.length_b   1.000
_cell.length_c   1.000
_cell.angle_alpha   90.00
_cell.angle_beta   90.00
_cell.angle_gamma   90.00
#
_symmetry.space_group_name_H-M   'P 1'
#
loop_
_entity.id
_entity.type
_entity.pdbx_description
1 polymer ?
#
loop_
_entity_poly.entity_id
_entity_poly.type
_entity_poly.pdbx_seq_one_letter_code
_entity_poly.pdbx_strand_id
1 'polypeptide(L)'
;MKEQTRYSRLANITKLINTKLELREVLQHVTTAISEEIVQCDSVGIYLPQEDGTFRGYVGKPELMNGMTLDMHIIETEYDLLAKEVIETQKTIYIPDTTKDNRPDPRAVDGFHIKSLLVLPISYENELFGLVFLFDYGIPMNLTESEIQTVEAYVNMAAVAIQNANNLTHKENLIAEKQLLLDVTRDLSMCSSMQEGIDRCFLYIAKVLNTDNIGAHLLDPLAGRRIKPAKLSKDSDWTEAAWMETHHKVKIDPENDAVFQEVIRTKKAILIPDALEDDRPNHEACEKFGIKGLFMLPLVSMGSVLGVIAW
;
A
#
# COMPACT_ATOMS: atom_id res chain seq x y z
N MET A 1 -24.73 34.26 15.13
CA MET A 1 -23.27 34.26 14.86
C MET A 1 -22.67 32.86 14.87
N LYS A 2 -22.69 32.12 15.99
CA LYS A 2 -22.10 30.76 16.09
C LYS A 2 -22.59 29.79 15.01
N GLU A 3 -23.89 29.80 14.73
CA GLU A 3 -24.52 28.95 13.72
C GLU A 3 -24.09 29.30 12.27
N GLN A 4 -23.93 30.59 11.96
CA GLN A 4 -23.47 31.05 10.65
C GLN A 4 -21.97 30.73 10.42
N THR A 5 -21.15 30.81 11.47
CA THR A 5 -19.76 30.34 11.45
C THR A 5 -19.69 28.83 11.22
N ARG A 6 -20.56 28.05 11.87
CA ARG A 6 -20.65 26.59 11.68
C ARG A 6 -21.00 26.22 10.24
N TYR A 7 -22.03 26.85 9.65
CA TYR A 7 -22.38 26.65 8.24
C TYR A 7 -21.23 27.00 7.29
N SER A 8 -20.49 28.08 7.57
CA SER A 8 -19.33 28.45 6.77
C SER A 8 -18.19 27.42 6.85
N ARG A 9 -17.94 26.83 8.02
CA ARG A 9 -16.96 25.73 8.17
C ARG A 9 -17.36 24.49 7.39
N LEU A 10 -18.62 24.07 7.51
CA LEU A 10 -19.18 22.93 6.77
C LEU A 10 -19.07 23.12 5.26
N ALA A 11 -19.44 24.29 4.76
CA ALA A 11 -19.36 24.63 3.34
C ALA A 11 -17.90 24.62 2.84
N ASN A 12 -16.96 25.13 3.65
CA ASN A 12 -15.55 25.13 3.28
C ASN A 12 -14.99 23.70 3.19
N ILE A 13 -15.21 22.85 4.21
CA ILE A 13 -14.78 21.44 4.18
C ILE A 13 -15.41 20.71 2.99
N THR A 14 -16.70 20.90 2.74
CA THR A 14 -17.38 20.29 1.58
C THR A 14 -16.75 20.73 0.26
N LYS A 15 -16.36 22.00 0.12
CA LYS A 15 -15.66 22.50 -1.06
C LYS A 15 -14.28 21.83 -1.21
N LEU A 16 -13.55 21.69 -0.11
CA LEU A 16 -12.21 21.07 -0.09
C LEU A 16 -12.26 19.60 -0.49
N ILE A 17 -13.26 18.85 -0.01
CA ILE A 17 -13.50 17.45 -0.39
C ILE A 17 -13.73 17.30 -1.90
N ASN A 18 -14.33 18.30 -2.53
CA ASN A 18 -14.63 18.28 -3.97
C ASN A 18 -13.49 18.83 -4.84
N THR A 19 -12.41 19.33 -4.24
CA THR A 19 -11.20 19.74 -4.95
C THR A 19 -10.15 18.63 -4.90
N LYS A 20 -9.29 18.55 -5.92
CA LYS A 20 -8.17 17.59 -5.99
C LYS A 20 -7.02 17.97 -5.02
N LEU A 21 -7.36 18.42 -3.81
CA LEU A 21 -6.40 18.78 -2.78
C LEU A 21 -5.88 17.54 -2.07
N GLU A 22 -4.71 17.66 -1.46
CA GLU A 22 -4.07 16.62 -0.67
C GLU A 22 -4.96 16.26 0.54
N LEU A 23 -5.16 14.97 0.79
CA LEU A 23 -6.00 14.46 1.87
C LEU A 23 -5.65 15.07 3.23
N ARG A 24 -4.35 15.30 3.48
CA ARG A 24 -3.82 15.93 4.68
C ARG A 24 -4.43 17.30 4.97
N GLU A 25 -4.58 18.15 3.95
CA GLU A 25 -5.15 19.50 4.12
C GLU A 25 -6.62 19.42 4.54
N VAL A 26 -7.40 18.54 3.90
CA VAL A 26 -8.82 18.34 4.23
C VAL A 26 -8.95 17.89 5.69
N LEU A 27 -8.15 16.91 6.11
CA LEU A 27 -8.20 16.39 7.48
C LEU A 27 -7.71 17.43 8.52
N GLN A 28 -6.75 18.29 8.20
CA GLN A 28 -6.35 19.42 9.05
C GLN A 28 -7.50 20.42 9.26
N HIS A 29 -8.27 20.69 8.20
CA HIS A 29 -9.47 21.53 8.32
C HIS A 29 -10.55 20.88 9.18
N VAL A 30 -10.70 19.55 9.12
CA VAL A 30 -11.62 18.81 9.99
C VAL A 30 -11.21 18.91 11.46
N THR A 31 -9.95 18.62 11.82
CA THR A 31 -9.49 18.72 13.22
C THR A 31 -9.61 20.15 13.76
N THR A 32 -9.33 21.14 12.91
CA THR A 32 -9.54 22.56 13.25
C THR A 32 -10.99 22.87 13.53
N ALA A 33 -11.92 22.45 12.66
CA ALA A 33 -13.34 22.71 12.85
C ALA A 33 -13.90 22.04 14.11
N ILE A 34 -13.46 20.81 14.42
CA ILE A 34 -13.84 20.09 15.64
C ILE A 34 -13.39 20.87 16.89
N SER A 35 -12.11 21.24 16.98
CA SER A 35 -11.57 21.97 18.14
C SER A 35 -12.22 23.35 18.37
N GLU A 36 -12.76 23.98 17.31
CA GLU A 36 -13.43 25.28 17.43
C GLU A 36 -14.94 25.15 17.68
N GLU A 37 -15.49 23.94 17.60
CA GLU A 37 -16.88 23.66 17.95
C GLU A 37 -17.00 23.40 19.45
N ILE A 38 -16.05 22.65 20.00
CA ILE A 38 -15.99 22.25 21.41
C ILE A 38 -15.18 23.27 22.21
N VAL A 39 -15.79 23.86 23.25
CA VAL A 39 -15.16 24.94 24.03
C VAL A 39 -14.00 24.44 24.89
N GLN A 40 -14.11 23.22 25.43
CA GLN A 40 -13.08 22.56 26.23
C GLN A 40 -12.50 21.40 25.41
N CYS A 41 -11.67 21.72 24.42
CA CYS A 41 -11.01 20.74 23.58
C CYS A 41 -9.68 21.31 23.10
N ASP A 42 -8.65 21.08 23.91
CA ASP A 42 -7.28 21.44 23.54
C ASP A 42 -6.64 20.44 22.57
N SER A 43 -7.21 19.25 22.38
CA SER A 43 -6.61 18.17 21.60
C SER A 43 -7.62 17.47 20.70
N VAL A 44 -7.32 17.42 19.40
CA VAL A 44 -7.99 16.56 18.41
C VAL A 44 -6.92 15.86 17.58
N GLY A 45 -6.97 14.53 17.51
CA GLY A 45 -6.06 13.73 16.68
C GLY A 45 -6.79 12.76 15.78
N ILE A 46 -6.44 12.74 14.50
CA ILE A 46 -6.86 11.72 13.53
C ILE A 46 -5.75 10.71 13.36
N TYR A 47 -6.08 9.43 13.48
CA TYR A 47 -5.18 8.30 13.36
C TYR A 47 -5.63 7.39 12.22
N LEU A 48 -4.71 6.99 11.35
CA LEU A 48 -4.99 6.14 10.20
C LEU A 48 -4.34 4.75 10.38
N PRO A 49 -4.99 3.68 9.91
CA PRO A 49 -4.47 2.32 10.04
C PRO A 49 -3.15 2.15 9.29
N GLN A 50 -2.29 1.31 9.83
CA GLN A 50 -1.01 0.89 9.25
C GLN A 50 -1.07 -0.59 8.86
N GLU A 51 -0.15 -1.06 8.02
CA GLU A 51 -0.10 -2.47 7.57
C GLU A 51 0.15 -3.46 8.70
N ASP A 52 0.79 -3.02 9.80
CA ASP A 52 1.06 -3.82 10.99
C ASP A 52 -0.15 -3.95 11.95
N GLY A 53 -1.30 -3.36 11.59
CA GLY A 53 -2.52 -3.36 12.39
C GLY A 53 -2.59 -2.29 13.47
N THR A 54 -1.56 -1.46 13.62
CA THR A 54 -1.58 -0.28 14.50
C THR A 54 -2.26 0.92 13.82
N PHE A 55 -2.54 1.97 14.59
CA PHE A 55 -3.00 3.24 14.03
C PHE A 55 -1.98 4.34 14.36
N ARG A 56 -1.50 5.06 13.35
CA ARG A 56 -0.53 6.16 13.53
C ARG A 56 -1.20 7.50 13.38
N GLY A 57 -0.79 8.47 14.21
CA GLY A 57 -1.25 9.85 14.08
C GLY A 57 -0.98 10.40 12.69
N TYR A 58 -2.00 10.98 12.06
CA TYR A 58 -1.89 11.53 10.72
C TYR A 58 -1.93 13.06 10.75
N VAL A 59 -2.95 13.63 11.39
CA VAL A 59 -3.08 15.08 11.61
C VAL A 59 -3.64 15.34 12.99
N GLY A 60 -3.16 16.41 13.63
CA GLY A 60 -3.59 16.79 14.98
C GLY A 60 -3.71 18.29 15.15
N LYS A 61 -4.48 18.70 16.16
CA LYS A 61 -4.53 20.07 16.66
C LYS A 61 -4.41 20.05 18.19
N PRO A 62 -3.49 20.85 18.79
CA PRO A 62 -2.41 21.61 18.14
C PRO A 62 -1.47 20.70 17.34
N GLU A 63 -0.70 21.29 16.42
CA GLU A 63 0.29 20.54 15.62
C GLU A 63 1.37 19.86 16.49
N LEU A 64 1.65 20.44 17.66
CA LEU A 64 2.59 19.93 18.64
C LEU A 64 1.89 19.65 19.98
N MET A 65 1.98 18.43 20.46
CA MET A 65 1.49 17.96 21.76
C MET A 65 2.71 17.64 22.62
N ASN A 66 2.93 18.40 23.71
CA ASN A 66 4.14 18.29 24.53
C ASN A 66 5.46 18.36 23.73
N GLY A 67 5.48 19.15 22.65
CA GLY A 67 6.66 19.30 21.77
C GLY A 67 6.87 18.17 20.76
N MET A 68 5.94 17.21 20.68
CA MET A 68 5.94 16.14 19.67
C MET A 68 4.78 16.33 18.70
N THR A 69 5.02 16.06 17.41
CA THR A 69 3.97 15.98 16.41
C THR A 69 3.17 14.68 16.59
N LEU A 70 1.88 14.71 16.21
CA LEU A 70 0.98 13.58 16.42
C LEU A 70 1.42 12.30 15.69
N ASP A 71 2.18 12.41 14.59
CA ASP A 71 2.66 11.28 13.79
C ASP A 71 3.70 10.40 14.50
N MET A 72 4.24 10.87 15.63
CA MET A 72 5.05 10.03 16.53
C MET A 72 4.21 9.15 17.46
N HIS A 73 2.90 9.41 17.57
CA HIS A 73 2.01 8.63 18.42
C HIS A 73 1.40 7.45 17.66
N ILE A 74 1.44 6.27 18.29
CA ILE A 74 0.93 5.01 17.76
C ILE A 74 -0.09 4.46 18.75
N ILE A 75 -1.24 4.06 18.24
CA ILE A 75 -2.27 3.37 19.00
C ILE A 75 -2.14 1.88 18.70
N GLU A 76 -1.90 1.13 19.76
CA GLU A 76 -1.80 -0.32 19.76
C GLU A 76 -3.03 -0.88 20.46
N THR A 77 -3.88 -1.60 19.72
CA THR A 77 -5.17 -2.12 20.24
C THR A 77 -5.00 -3.24 21.28
N GLU A 78 -3.78 -3.76 21.45
CA GLU A 78 -3.41 -4.64 22.56
C GLU A 78 -3.43 -3.90 23.91
N TYR A 79 -3.07 -2.61 23.91
CA TYR A 79 -3.00 -1.78 25.12
C TYR A 79 -4.19 -0.81 25.26
N ASP A 80 -4.70 -0.29 24.13
CA ASP A 80 -5.87 0.60 24.11
C ASP A 80 -7.14 -0.19 23.79
N LEU A 81 -7.77 -0.72 24.84
CA LEU A 81 -9.02 -1.48 24.73
C LEU A 81 -10.20 -0.61 24.32
N LEU A 82 -10.14 0.70 24.57
CA LEU A 82 -11.18 1.62 24.11
C LEU A 82 -11.12 1.75 22.60
N ALA A 83 -9.93 1.98 22.04
CA ALA A 83 -9.71 2.00 20.60
C ALA A 83 -10.19 0.69 19.97
N LYS A 84 -9.84 -0.46 20.58
CA LYS A 84 -10.30 -1.77 20.14
C LYS A 84 -11.83 -1.89 20.09
N GLU A 85 -12.52 -1.46 21.14
CA GLU A 85 -13.99 -1.50 21.17
C GLU A 85 -14.61 -0.57 20.12
N VAL A 86 -14.06 0.63 19.90
CA VAL A 86 -14.53 1.53 18.85
C VAL A 86 -14.33 0.91 17.46
N ILE A 87 -13.21 0.24 17.22
CA ILE A 87 -12.95 -0.48 15.96
C ILE A 87 -13.97 -1.60 15.75
N GLU A 88 -14.21 -2.43 16.76
CA GLU A 88 -15.09 -3.60 16.67
C GLU A 88 -16.56 -3.21 16.54
N THR A 89 -16.98 -2.15 17.25
CA THR A 89 -18.38 -1.72 17.30
C THR A 89 -18.73 -0.68 16.24
N GLN A 90 -17.72 0.02 15.70
CA GLN A 90 -17.86 1.23 14.89
C GLN A 90 -18.82 2.25 15.52
N LYS A 91 -18.75 2.40 16.85
CA LYS A 91 -19.56 3.38 17.59
C LYS A 91 -18.67 4.43 18.25
N THR A 92 -19.16 5.66 18.26
CA THR A 92 -18.62 6.75 19.07
C THR A 92 -18.76 6.40 20.56
N ILE A 93 -17.66 6.55 21.31
CA ILE A 93 -17.65 6.31 22.76
C ILE A 93 -17.10 7.54 23.47
N TYR A 94 -17.88 8.08 24.41
CA TYR A 94 -17.47 9.16 25.30
C TYR A 94 -17.27 8.63 26.72
N ILE A 95 -16.09 8.87 27.28
CA ILE A 95 -15.76 8.62 28.69
C ILE A 95 -15.72 9.97 29.41
N PRO A 96 -16.67 10.27 30.31
CA PRO A 96 -16.70 11.53 31.04
C PRO A 96 -15.65 11.60 32.17
N ASP A 97 -15.14 10.46 32.63
CA ASP A 97 -14.15 10.36 33.71
C ASP A 97 -13.25 9.14 33.50
N THR A 98 -12.02 9.37 33.03
CA THR A 98 -11.03 8.31 32.76
C THR A 98 -10.55 7.59 34.02
N THR A 99 -10.76 8.15 35.21
CA THR A 99 -10.40 7.46 36.47
C THR A 99 -11.34 6.30 36.80
N LYS A 100 -12.49 6.21 36.12
CA LYS A 100 -13.52 5.19 36.30
C LYS A 100 -13.59 4.19 35.14
N ASP A 101 -12.74 4.33 34.13
CA ASP A 101 -12.72 3.49 32.94
C ASP A 101 -11.28 3.04 32.65
N ASN A 102 -11.06 1.73 32.60
CA ASN A 102 -9.74 1.14 32.43
C ASN A 102 -9.43 0.73 30.98
N ARG A 103 -10.32 1.06 30.03
CA ARG A 103 -10.14 0.73 28.61
C ARG A 103 -9.11 1.60 27.88
N PRO A 104 -9.03 2.93 28.10
CA PRO A 104 -8.00 3.76 27.44
C PRO A 104 -6.59 3.37 27.87
N ASP A 105 -5.59 3.57 26.99
CA ASP A 105 -4.18 3.34 27.33
C ASP A 105 -3.74 4.24 28.52
N PRO A 106 -3.35 3.66 29.68
CA PRO A 106 -2.96 4.44 30.85
C PRO A 106 -1.72 5.31 30.60
N ARG A 107 -0.81 4.91 29.71
CA ARG A 107 0.39 5.69 29.35
C ARG A 107 0.00 7.03 28.73
N ALA A 108 -0.98 7.00 27.82
CA ALA A 108 -1.50 8.20 27.17
C ALA A 108 -2.34 9.04 28.14
N VAL A 109 -3.20 8.40 28.95
CA VAL A 109 -4.01 9.09 29.97
C VAL A 109 -3.15 9.86 30.95
N ASP A 110 -2.10 9.24 31.48
CA ASP A 110 -1.18 9.88 32.42
C ASP A 110 -0.29 10.91 31.74
N GLY A 111 0.29 10.58 30.58
CA GLY A 111 1.20 11.47 29.85
C GLY A 111 0.56 12.78 29.39
N PHE A 112 -0.72 12.75 29.03
CA PHE A 112 -1.49 13.93 28.61
C PHE A 112 -2.49 14.42 29.66
N HIS A 113 -2.50 13.84 30.86
CA HIS A 113 -3.43 14.20 31.94
C HIS A 113 -4.92 14.17 31.51
N ILE A 114 -5.31 13.20 30.69
CA ILE A 114 -6.64 13.09 30.09
C ILE A 114 -7.67 12.81 31.19
N LYS A 115 -8.63 13.72 31.41
CA LYS A 115 -9.71 13.53 32.40
C LYS A 115 -11.00 12.98 31.81
N SER A 116 -11.26 13.28 30.54
CA SER A 116 -12.37 12.73 29.76
C SER A 116 -11.91 12.54 28.33
N LEU A 117 -12.47 11.55 27.63
CA LEU A 117 -12.00 11.16 26.30
C LEU A 117 -13.19 10.85 25.39
N LEU A 118 -13.22 11.44 24.20
CA LEU A 118 -14.14 11.05 23.14
C LEU A 118 -13.35 10.35 22.04
N VAL A 119 -13.77 9.14 21.67
CA VAL A 119 -13.19 8.38 20.56
C VAL A 119 -14.28 8.09 19.54
N LEU A 120 -14.01 8.41 18.28
CA LEU A 120 -14.94 8.18 17.17
C LEU A 120 -14.26 7.36 16.07
N PRO A 121 -14.99 6.44 15.42
CA PRO A 121 -14.53 5.82 14.19
C PRO A 121 -14.68 6.80 13.02
N ILE A 122 -13.69 6.85 12.14
CA ILE A 122 -13.85 7.43 10.81
C ILE A 122 -14.31 6.30 9.91
N SER A 123 -15.62 6.14 9.74
CA SER A 123 -16.19 5.05 8.95
C SER A 123 -17.18 5.57 7.91
N TYR A 124 -17.25 4.90 6.77
CA TYR A 124 -18.28 5.09 5.77
C TYR A 124 -18.85 3.74 5.38
N GLU A 125 -20.18 3.61 5.39
CA GLU A 125 -20.87 2.32 5.27
C GLU A 125 -20.33 1.32 6.30
N ASN A 126 -19.61 0.28 5.87
CA ASN A 126 -19.05 -0.77 6.75
C ASN A 126 -17.51 -0.72 6.81
N GLU A 127 -16.88 0.27 6.21
CA GLU A 127 -15.42 0.37 6.13
C GLU A 127 -14.89 1.38 7.16
N LEU A 128 -13.90 0.97 7.94
CA LEU A 128 -13.20 1.81 8.90
C LEU A 128 -11.94 2.39 8.25
N PHE A 129 -11.86 3.71 8.18
CA PHE A 129 -10.72 4.44 7.62
C PHE A 129 -9.75 4.99 8.68
N GLY A 130 -10.16 5.06 9.95
CA GLY A 130 -9.34 5.65 11.00
C GLY A 130 -10.08 5.87 12.29
N LEU A 131 -9.41 6.53 13.24
CA LEU A 131 -9.96 6.90 14.54
C LEU A 131 -9.75 8.39 14.80
N VAL A 132 -10.65 9.00 15.56
CA VAL A 132 -10.50 10.37 16.07
C VAL A 132 -10.51 10.33 17.59
N PHE A 133 -9.51 10.94 18.21
CA PHE A 133 -9.42 11.11 19.66
C PHE A 133 -9.55 12.59 19.99
N LEU A 134 -10.43 12.92 20.93
CA LEU A 134 -10.60 14.28 21.44
C LEU A 134 -10.47 14.28 22.94
N PHE A 135 -9.67 15.19 23.47
CA PHE A 135 -9.54 15.43 24.89
C PHE A 135 -9.09 16.86 25.20
N ASP A 136 -9.06 17.16 26.49
CA ASP A 136 -8.52 18.39 27.06
C ASP A 136 -7.47 18.04 28.12
N TYR A 137 -6.48 18.91 28.34
CA TYR A 137 -5.37 18.65 29.25
C TYR A 137 -5.77 18.96 30.69
N GLY A 138 -5.94 17.92 31.50
CA GLY A 138 -6.17 18.08 32.94
C GLY A 138 -7.60 18.50 33.32
N ILE A 139 -8.49 18.78 32.37
CA ILE A 139 -9.87 19.20 32.60
C ILE A 139 -10.84 18.25 31.85
N PRO A 140 -11.97 17.83 32.46
CA PRO A 140 -12.98 17.08 31.74
C PRO A 140 -13.79 18.00 30.80
N MET A 141 -14.05 17.53 29.58
CA MET A 141 -14.75 18.29 28.52
C MET A 141 -16.26 18.46 28.79
N ASN A 142 -16.86 17.60 29.62
CA ASN A 142 -18.30 17.58 29.93
C ASN A 142 -19.22 17.67 28.70
N LEU A 143 -18.94 16.86 27.68
CA LEU A 143 -19.64 16.94 26.39
C LEU A 143 -21.12 16.60 26.50
N THR A 144 -21.94 17.40 25.83
CA THR A 144 -23.36 17.13 25.62
C THR A 144 -23.58 16.22 24.40
N GLU A 145 -24.72 15.54 24.34
CA GLU A 145 -25.09 14.73 23.15
C GLU A 145 -25.10 15.56 21.86
N SER A 146 -25.58 16.81 21.93
CA SER A 146 -25.61 17.73 20.78
C SER A 146 -24.20 18.08 20.28
N GLU A 147 -23.23 18.23 21.18
CA GLU A 147 -21.83 18.46 20.83
C GLU A 147 -21.21 17.21 20.20
N ILE A 148 -21.45 16.03 20.77
CA ILE A 148 -20.98 14.75 20.21
C ILE A 148 -21.53 14.55 18.79
N GLN A 149 -22.84 14.75 18.57
CA GLN A 149 -23.46 14.67 17.24
C GLN A 149 -22.86 15.66 16.24
N THR A 150 -22.46 16.84 16.72
CA THR A 150 -21.81 17.84 15.85
C THR A 150 -20.40 17.39 15.46
N VAL A 151 -19.64 16.80 16.39
CA VAL A 151 -18.33 16.19 16.10
C VAL A 151 -18.47 15.03 15.12
N GLU A 152 -19.44 14.14 15.33
CA GLU A 152 -19.75 13.04 14.41
C GLU A 152 -20.00 13.54 12.98
N ALA A 153 -20.70 14.66 12.81
CA ALA A 153 -20.91 15.24 11.49
C ALA A 153 -19.58 15.64 10.81
N TYR A 154 -18.64 16.23 11.56
CA TYR A 154 -17.29 16.55 11.07
C TYR A 154 -16.48 15.30 10.73
N VAL A 155 -16.56 14.26 11.56
CA VAL A 155 -15.89 12.97 11.33
C VAL A 155 -16.45 12.26 10.09
N ASN A 156 -17.75 12.33 9.84
CA ASN A 156 -18.36 11.79 8.63
C ASN A 156 -17.84 12.49 7.35
N MET A 157 -17.56 13.79 7.40
CA MET A 157 -16.92 14.48 6.28
C MET A 157 -15.47 14.01 6.06
N ALA A 158 -14.72 13.72 7.12
CA ALA A 158 -13.40 13.09 6.99
C ALA A 158 -13.50 11.71 6.34
N ALA A 159 -14.49 10.89 6.70
CA ALA A 159 -14.69 9.58 6.09
C ALA A 159 -14.92 9.68 4.57
N VAL A 160 -15.78 10.60 4.14
CA VAL A 160 -16.03 10.87 2.71
C VAL A 160 -14.75 11.37 2.00
N ALA A 161 -13.97 12.23 2.65
CA ALA A 161 -12.71 12.73 2.10
C ALA A 161 -11.70 11.60 1.86
N ILE A 162 -11.50 10.73 2.85
CA ILE A 162 -10.58 9.59 2.77
C ILE A 162 -11.04 8.62 1.68
N GLN A 163 -12.33 8.30 1.65
CA GLN A 163 -12.89 7.42 0.63
C GLN A 163 -12.67 7.96 -0.79
N ASN A 164 -12.89 9.27 -0.99
CA ASN A 164 -12.67 9.92 -2.28
C ASN A 164 -11.20 9.90 -2.70
N ALA A 165 -10.28 10.17 -1.77
CA ALA A 165 -8.85 10.10 -2.02
C ALA A 165 -8.42 8.68 -2.42
N ASN A 166 -8.83 7.67 -1.66
CA ASN A 166 -8.54 6.26 -1.95
C ASN A 166 -9.09 5.85 -3.32
N ASN A 167 -10.33 6.23 -3.64
CA ASN A 167 -10.95 5.95 -4.93
C ASN A 167 -10.25 6.65 -6.09
N LEU A 168 -9.77 7.88 -5.89
CA LEU A 168 -9.02 8.62 -6.90
C LEU A 168 -7.68 7.95 -7.17
N THR A 169 -6.91 7.64 -6.13
CA THR A 169 -5.63 6.92 -6.24
C THR A 169 -5.81 5.57 -6.94
N HIS A 170 -6.85 4.81 -6.58
CA HIS A 170 -7.15 3.54 -7.25
C HIS A 170 -7.45 3.72 -8.75
N LYS A 171 -8.25 4.73 -9.12
CA LYS A 171 -8.53 5.05 -10.52
C LYS A 171 -7.27 5.49 -11.28
N GLU A 172 -6.43 6.32 -10.67
CA GLU A 172 -5.17 6.77 -11.28
C GLU A 172 -4.23 5.58 -11.53
N ASN A 173 -4.13 4.65 -10.57
CA ASN A 173 -3.36 3.42 -10.74
C ASN A 173 -3.91 2.53 -11.86
N LEU A 174 -5.23 2.33 -11.93
CA LEU A 174 -5.87 1.57 -13.02
C LEU A 174 -5.67 2.22 -14.39
N ILE A 175 -5.70 3.56 -14.47
CA ILE A 175 -5.42 4.29 -15.71
C ILE A 175 -3.97 4.09 -16.11
N ALA A 176 -3.02 4.20 -15.18
CA ALA A 176 -1.61 3.98 -15.44
C ALA A 176 -1.34 2.54 -15.93
N GLU A 177 -1.94 1.54 -15.30
CA GLU A 177 -1.84 0.13 -15.71
C GLU A 177 -2.39 -0.09 -17.13
N LYS A 178 -3.59 0.44 -17.42
CA LYS A 178 -4.19 0.32 -18.76
C LYS A 178 -3.37 1.04 -19.83
N GLN A 179 -2.84 2.21 -19.53
CA GLN A 179 -1.98 2.94 -20.45
C GLN A 179 -0.72 2.14 -20.75
N LEU A 180 -0.10 1.55 -19.72
CA LEU A 180 1.06 0.69 -19.89
C LEU A 180 0.77 -0.50 -20.82
N LEU A 181 -0.37 -1.18 -20.63
CA LEU A 181 -0.77 -2.30 -21.49
C LEU A 181 -1.00 -1.87 -22.95
N LEU A 182 -1.60 -0.70 -23.18
CA LEU A 182 -1.78 -0.14 -24.52
C LEU A 182 -0.43 0.20 -25.17
N ASP A 183 0.48 0.81 -24.42
CA ASP A 183 1.82 1.16 -24.89
C ASP A 183 2.62 -0.10 -25.25
N VAL A 184 2.59 -1.15 -24.40
CA VAL A 184 3.19 -2.46 -24.68
C VAL A 184 2.62 -3.06 -25.97
N THR A 185 1.29 -3.10 -26.09
CA THR A 185 0.61 -3.71 -27.25
C THR A 185 0.97 -2.97 -28.53
N ARG A 186 0.97 -1.63 -28.49
CA ARG A 186 1.35 -0.79 -29.62
C ARG A 186 2.80 -1.02 -30.02
N ASP A 187 3.73 -0.92 -29.08
CA ASP A 187 5.17 -1.06 -29.37
C ASP A 187 5.49 -2.46 -29.92
N LEU A 188 4.91 -3.51 -29.33
CA LEU A 188 5.07 -4.88 -29.82
C LEU A 188 4.47 -5.07 -31.22
N SER A 189 3.34 -4.42 -31.53
CA SER A 189 2.74 -4.48 -32.89
C SER A 189 3.58 -3.79 -33.97
N MET A 190 4.43 -2.83 -33.56
CA MET A 190 5.34 -2.11 -34.45
C MET A 190 6.69 -2.81 -34.60
N CYS A 191 6.97 -3.83 -33.77
CA CYS A 191 8.21 -4.59 -33.85
C CYS A 191 8.29 -5.35 -35.18
N SER A 192 9.38 -5.15 -35.90
CA SER A 192 9.64 -5.73 -37.22
C SER A 192 10.41 -7.05 -37.15
N SER A 193 10.93 -7.40 -35.97
CA SER A 193 11.71 -8.61 -35.73
C SER A 193 11.48 -9.17 -34.33
N MET A 194 11.79 -10.46 -34.17
CA MET A 194 11.75 -11.12 -32.85
C MET A 194 12.70 -10.46 -31.85
N GLN A 195 13.87 -10.01 -32.29
CA GLN A 195 14.84 -9.34 -31.42
C GLN A 195 14.29 -8.01 -30.89
N GLU A 196 13.68 -7.21 -31.75
CA GLU A 196 13.04 -5.95 -31.36
C GLU A 196 11.88 -6.19 -30.37
N GLY A 197 11.08 -7.24 -30.62
CA GLY A 197 10.00 -7.65 -29.72
C GLY A 197 10.50 -8.07 -28.33
N ILE A 198 11.57 -8.87 -28.26
CA ILE A 198 12.16 -9.29 -26.98
C ILE A 198 12.78 -8.11 -26.24
N ASP A 199 13.55 -7.26 -26.93
CA ASP A 199 14.13 -6.04 -26.33
C ASP A 199 13.02 -5.15 -25.75
N ARG A 200 11.89 -5.03 -26.45
CA ARG A 200 10.73 -4.27 -25.97
C ARG A 200 10.06 -4.94 -24.77
N CYS A 201 9.92 -6.27 -24.77
CA CYS A 201 9.42 -7.02 -23.62
C CYS A 201 10.29 -6.78 -22.38
N PHE A 202 11.62 -6.85 -22.51
CA PHE A 202 12.54 -6.60 -21.41
C PHE A 202 12.37 -5.19 -20.82
N LEU A 203 12.25 -4.16 -21.67
CA LEU A 203 12.01 -2.78 -21.21
C LEU A 203 10.77 -2.67 -20.30
N TYR A 204 9.66 -3.29 -20.69
CA TYR A 204 8.43 -3.22 -19.91
C TYR A 204 8.46 -4.11 -18.67
N ILE A 205 9.06 -5.30 -18.75
CA ILE A 205 9.28 -6.19 -17.59
C ILE A 205 10.14 -5.47 -16.56
N ALA A 206 11.25 -4.84 -16.99
CA ALA A 206 12.13 -4.08 -16.10
C ALA A 206 11.39 -2.94 -15.40
N LYS A 207 10.54 -2.20 -16.13
CA LYS A 207 9.73 -1.12 -15.57
C LYS A 207 8.73 -1.61 -14.51
N VAL A 208 8.10 -2.77 -14.71
CA VAL A 208 7.08 -3.31 -13.78
C VAL A 208 7.72 -3.96 -12.56
N LEU A 209 8.82 -4.67 -12.77
CA LEU A 209 9.43 -5.54 -11.76
C LEU A 209 10.66 -4.93 -11.11
N ASN A 210 11.07 -3.75 -11.57
CA ASN A 210 12.23 -3.01 -11.08
C ASN A 210 13.50 -3.88 -11.05
N THR A 211 13.76 -4.56 -12.17
CA THR A 211 14.91 -5.45 -12.34
C THR A 211 15.40 -5.40 -13.78
N ASP A 212 16.70 -5.25 -13.97
CA ASP A 212 17.31 -5.22 -15.29
C ASP A 212 17.94 -6.57 -15.67
N ASN A 213 18.04 -7.51 -14.72
CA ASN A 213 18.68 -8.82 -14.91
C ASN A 213 17.74 -9.86 -15.53
N ILE A 214 17.21 -9.56 -16.71
CA ILE A 214 16.19 -10.38 -17.38
C ILE A 214 16.82 -11.16 -18.54
N GLY A 215 16.69 -12.49 -18.51
CA GLY A 215 17.12 -13.40 -19.57
C GLY A 215 15.94 -14.03 -20.30
N ALA A 216 16.07 -14.24 -21.61
CA ALA A 216 15.16 -15.02 -22.42
C ALA A 216 15.85 -16.30 -22.89
N HIS A 217 15.19 -17.43 -22.64
CA HIS A 217 15.53 -18.72 -23.18
C HIS A 217 14.51 -19.09 -24.26
N LEU A 218 14.95 -19.30 -25.50
CA LEU A 218 14.06 -19.53 -26.63
C LEU A 218 14.23 -20.93 -27.20
N LEU A 219 13.15 -21.45 -27.78
CA LEU A 219 13.16 -22.70 -28.51
C LEU A 219 14.04 -22.58 -29.76
N ASP A 220 15.09 -23.40 -29.84
CA ASP A 220 15.95 -23.53 -31.00
C ASP A 220 15.35 -24.58 -31.97
N PRO A 221 14.81 -24.16 -33.15
CA PRO A 221 14.19 -25.08 -34.10
C PRO A 221 15.22 -25.97 -34.83
N LEU A 222 16.51 -25.60 -34.83
CA LEU A 222 17.56 -26.32 -35.53
C LEU A 222 18.23 -27.38 -34.64
N ALA A 223 18.25 -27.16 -33.32
CA ALA A 223 18.84 -28.09 -32.35
C ALA A 223 17.79 -28.93 -31.61
N GLY A 224 16.97 -29.67 -32.36
CA GLY A 224 16.06 -30.66 -31.77
C GLY A 224 14.90 -30.09 -30.94
N ARG A 225 14.50 -28.83 -31.16
CA ARG A 225 13.44 -28.13 -30.40
C ARG A 225 13.76 -28.03 -28.91
N ARG A 226 14.96 -27.56 -28.57
CA ARG A 226 15.38 -27.34 -27.19
C ARG A 226 15.36 -25.87 -26.83
N ILE A 227 14.87 -25.54 -25.63
CA ILE A 227 14.95 -24.19 -25.08
C ILE A 227 16.42 -23.93 -24.68
N LYS A 228 16.98 -22.79 -25.09
CA LYS A 228 18.36 -22.39 -24.81
C LYS A 228 18.43 -20.90 -24.46
N PRO A 229 19.42 -20.48 -23.65
CA PRO A 229 19.66 -19.05 -23.46
C PRO A 229 19.86 -18.37 -24.81
N ALA A 230 19.12 -17.29 -25.05
CA ALA A 230 19.05 -16.65 -26.36
C ALA A 230 19.34 -15.15 -26.28
N LYS A 231 18.79 -14.45 -25.29
CA LYS A 231 18.95 -13.01 -25.12
C LYS A 231 19.00 -12.60 -23.66
N LEU A 232 19.80 -11.58 -23.37
CA LEU A 232 19.85 -10.91 -22.07
C LEU A 232 19.45 -9.43 -22.26
N SER A 233 18.76 -8.87 -21.27
CA SER A 233 18.51 -7.43 -21.20
C SER A 233 19.80 -6.62 -21.32
N LYS A 234 19.73 -5.51 -22.06
CA LYS A 234 20.90 -4.65 -22.32
C LYS A 234 21.35 -3.89 -21.08
N ASP A 235 20.44 -3.69 -20.13
CA ASP A 235 20.67 -2.94 -18.90
C ASP A 235 21.05 -3.88 -17.72
N SER A 236 21.20 -5.19 -17.98
CA SER A 236 21.65 -6.16 -16.98
C SER A 236 23.06 -5.84 -16.46
N ASP A 237 23.32 -6.23 -15.22
CA ASP A 237 24.65 -6.21 -14.61
C ASP A 237 25.65 -7.11 -15.36
N TRP A 238 25.13 -8.08 -16.13
CA TRP A 238 25.92 -8.99 -16.93
C TRP A 238 26.01 -8.53 -18.38
N THR A 239 27.18 -8.73 -18.99
CA THR A 239 27.25 -8.72 -20.46
C THR A 239 26.61 -9.99 -21.01
N GLU A 240 25.91 -9.90 -22.15
CA GLU A 240 25.30 -11.09 -22.81
C GLU A 240 26.35 -12.19 -23.06
N ALA A 241 27.59 -11.82 -23.42
CA ALA A 241 28.68 -12.78 -23.61
C ALA A 241 29.07 -13.52 -22.31
N ALA A 242 29.23 -12.81 -21.20
CA ALA A 242 29.55 -13.43 -19.91
C ALA A 242 28.40 -14.30 -19.38
N TRP A 243 27.16 -13.86 -19.60
CA TRP A 243 25.96 -14.61 -19.24
C TRP A 243 25.84 -15.92 -20.04
N MET A 244 26.09 -15.88 -21.35
CA MET A 244 26.11 -17.07 -22.21
C MET A 244 27.24 -18.04 -21.84
N GLU A 245 28.44 -17.52 -21.57
CA GLU A 245 29.58 -18.34 -21.16
C GLU A 245 29.31 -19.04 -19.82
N THR A 246 28.65 -18.36 -18.89
CA THR A 246 28.25 -18.94 -17.61
C THR A 246 27.22 -20.05 -17.82
N HIS A 247 26.21 -19.85 -18.68
CA HIS A 247 25.28 -20.91 -19.07
C HIS A 247 26.00 -22.14 -19.66
N HIS A 248 27.04 -21.93 -20.47
CA HIS A 248 27.84 -23.01 -21.03
C HIS A 248 28.59 -23.82 -19.97
N LYS A 249 29.07 -23.15 -18.90
CA LYS A 249 29.76 -23.79 -17.77
C LYS A 249 28.82 -24.55 -16.84
N VAL A 250 27.65 -23.97 -16.53
CA VAL A 250 26.67 -24.59 -15.61
C VAL A 250 25.92 -25.74 -16.28
N LYS A 251 25.77 -25.72 -17.61
CA LYS A 251 25.08 -26.76 -18.39
C LYS A 251 23.66 -27.04 -17.86
N ILE A 252 22.88 -25.99 -17.65
CA ILE A 252 21.45 -26.12 -17.35
C ILE A 252 20.80 -26.86 -18.51
N ASP A 253 20.12 -27.96 -18.21
CA ASP A 253 19.33 -28.72 -19.17
C ASP A 253 17.84 -28.51 -18.88
N PRO A 254 17.15 -27.63 -19.65
CA PRO A 254 15.72 -27.38 -19.44
C PRO A 254 14.83 -28.63 -19.58
N GLU A 255 15.30 -29.72 -20.21
CA GLU A 255 14.55 -30.99 -20.26
C GLU A 255 14.53 -31.71 -18.91
N ASN A 256 15.53 -31.46 -18.05
CA ASN A 256 15.70 -32.12 -16.76
C ASN A 256 15.60 -31.15 -15.56
N ASP A 257 15.51 -29.85 -15.79
CA ASP A 257 15.29 -28.84 -14.75
C ASP A 257 13.80 -28.78 -14.35
N ALA A 258 13.54 -28.96 -13.05
CA ALA A 258 12.18 -29.10 -12.53
C ALA A 258 11.32 -27.84 -12.74
N VAL A 259 11.91 -26.65 -12.62
CA VAL A 259 11.17 -25.39 -12.76
C VAL A 259 10.87 -25.13 -14.23
N PHE A 260 11.83 -25.34 -15.13
CA PHE A 260 11.57 -25.27 -16.58
C PHE A 260 10.47 -26.25 -17.00
N GLN A 261 10.53 -27.51 -16.55
CA GLN A 261 9.51 -28.51 -16.87
C GLN A 261 8.13 -28.10 -16.35
N GLU A 262 8.05 -27.55 -15.14
CA GLU A 262 6.79 -27.10 -14.58
C GLU A 262 6.19 -25.92 -15.36
N VAL A 263 7.00 -24.90 -15.70
CA VAL A 263 6.59 -23.76 -16.52
C VAL A 263 6.11 -24.22 -17.91
N ILE A 264 6.86 -25.11 -18.56
CA ILE A 264 6.53 -25.62 -19.90
C ILE A 264 5.22 -26.43 -19.87
N ARG A 265 5.08 -27.33 -18.88
CA ARG A 265 3.92 -28.21 -18.73
C ARG A 265 2.66 -27.43 -18.37
N THR A 266 2.75 -26.52 -17.42
CA THR A 266 1.59 -25.77 -16.89
C THR A 266 1.23 -24.58 -17.76
N LYS A 267 2.19 -24.04 -18.53
CA LYS A 267 2.07 -22.78 -19.29
C LYS A 267 1.69 -21.60 -18.38
N LYS A 268 2.06 -21.68 -17.10
CA LYS A 268 1.83 -20.66 -16.10
C LYS A 268 3.17 -20.11 -15.62
N ALA A 269 3.11 -18.87 -15.15
CA ALA A 269 4.21 -18.24 -14.47
C ALA A 269 4.51 -18.94 -13.14
N ILE A 270 5.79 -19.02 -12.76
CA ILE A 270 6.22 -19.59 -11.46
C ILE A 270 7.13 -18.61 -10.76
N LEU A 271 6.70 -18.14 -9.59
CA LEU A 271 7.49 -17.32 -8.67
C LEU A 271 8.03 -18.20 -7.54
N ILE A 272 9.34 -18.12 -7.31
CA ILE A 272 10.07 -18.73 -6.21
C ILE A 272 10.74 -17.59 -5.45
N PRO A 273 10.17 -17.13 -4.31
CA PRO A 273 10.69 -15.98 -3.58
C PRO A 273 12.10 -16.19 -3.02
N ASP A 274 12.40 -17.41 -2.58
CA ASP A 274 13.72 -17.83 -2.10
C ASP A 274 14.16 -19.10 -2.83
N ALA A 275 15.19 -18.97 -3.65
CA ALA A 275 15.73 -20.06 -4.46
C ALA A 275 16.57 -21.06 -3.64
N LEU A 276 16.98 -20.71 -2.41
CA LEU A 276 17.74 -21.58 -1.52
C LEU A 276 16.83 -22.47 -0.66
N GLU A 277 15.60 -22.02 -0.37
CA GLU A 277 14.62 -22.80 0.39
C GLU A 277 13.76 -23.72 -0.49
N ASP A 278 13.71 -23.48 -1.81
CA ASP A 278 12.98 -24.31 -2.76
C ASP A 278 13.90 -25.37 -3.38
N ASP A 279 13.50 -26.65 -3.35
CA ASP A 279 14.30 -27.75 -3.89
C ASP A 279 14.28 -27.86 -5.43
N ARG A 280 13.36 -27.14 -6.11
CA ARG A 280 13.16 -27.28 -7.56
C ARG A 280 14.22 -26.58 -8.42
N PRO A 281 14.65 -25.33 -8.13
CA PRO A 281 15.67 -24.66 -8.93
C PRO A 281 17.01 -25.39 -8.89
N ASN A 282 17.79 -25.27 -9.97
CA ASN A 282 19.18 -25.68 -9.95
C ASN A 282 20.00 -24.74 -9.05
N HIS A 283 20.29 -25.17 -7.82
CA HIS A 283 21.02 -24.35 -6.83
C HIS A 283 22.42 -23.94 -7.28
N GLU A 284 23.15 -24.78 -8.03
CA GLU A 284 24.46 -24.41 -8.58
C GLU A 284 24.33 -23.24 -9.58
N ALA A 285 23.28 -23.26 -10.41
CA ALA A 285 22.97 -22.15 -11.30
C ALA A 285 22.61 -20.90 -10.51
N CYS A 286 21.72 -21.02 -9.52
CA CYS A 286 21.31 -19.89 -8.70
C CYS A 286 22.50 -19.23 -8.00
N GLU A 287 23.42 -20.02 -7.43
CA GLU A 287 24.64 -19.50 -6.80
C GLU A 287 25.54 -18.77 -7.81
N LYS A 288 25.82 -19.38 -8.97
CA LYS A 288 26.72 -18.80 -9.99
C LYS A 288 26.17 -17.54 -10.66
N PHE A 289 24.85 -17.43 -10.81
CA PHE A 289 24.19 -16.24 -11.35
C PHE A 289 23.81 -15.22 -10.25
N GLY A 290 23.96 -15.57 -8.96
CA GLY A 290 23.56 -14.72 -7.84
C GLY A 290 22.04 -14.59 -7.66
N ILE A 291 21.27 -15.56 -8.14
CA ILE A 291 19.80 -15.59 -8.09
C ILE A 291 19.36 -15.95 -6.68
N LYS A 292 18.70 -15.02 -5.99
CA LYS A 292 18.14 -15.22 -4.64
C LYS A 292 16.66 -15.60 -4.67
N GLY A 293 15.94 -15.10 -5.65
CA GLY A 293 14.57 -15.48 -5.97
C GLY A 293 14.45 -15.55 -7.49
N LEU A 294 13.51 -16.33 -7.99
CA LEU A 294 13.38 -16.66 -9.41
C LEU A 294 11.93 -16.46 -9.84
N PHE A 295 11.71 -15.69 -10.92
CA PHE A 295 10.41 -15.63 -11.57
C PHE A 295 10.54 -16.04 -13.03
N MET A 296 9.79 -17.07 -13.43
CA MET A 296 9.78 -17.58 -14.81
C MET A 296 8.42 -17.40 -15.47
N LEU A 297 8.45 -16.82 -16.68
CA LEU A 297 7.29 -16.57 -17.52
C LEU A 297 7.37 -17.37 -18.84
N PRO A 298 6.37 -18.21 -19.17
CA PRO A 298 6.36 -18.91 -20.45
C PRO A 298 5.94 -17.97 -21.59
N LEU A 299 6.67 -18.03 -22.71
CA LEU A 299 6.25 -17.45 -23.98
C LEU A 299 5.38 -18.48 -24.72
N VAL A 300 4.07 -18.31 -24.70
CA VAL A 300 3.10 -19.27 -25.26
C VAL A 300 2.52 -18.77 -26.58
N SER A 301 2.54 -19.60 -27.60
CA SER A 301 1.85 -19.33 -28.87
C SER A 301 1.15 -20.58 -29.37
N MET A 302 -0.10 -20.45 -29.81
CA MET A 302 -0.92 -21.56 -30.33
C MET A 302 -0.91 -22.79 -29.42
N GLY A 303 -0.93 -22.58 -28.10
CA GLY A 303 -0.92 -23.63 -27.10
C GLY A 303 0.43 -24.33 -26.90
N SER A 304 1.52 -23.84 -27.47
CA SER A 304 2.89 -24.38 -27.27
C SER A 304 3.80 -23.35 -26.63
N VAL A 305 4.74 -23.78 -25.78
CA VAL A 305 5.75 -22.91 -25.19
C VAL A 305 6.91 -22.75 -26.17
N LEU A 306 7.17 -21.52 -26.59
CA LEU A 306 8.23 -21.15 -27.53
C LEU A 306 9.50 -20.64 -26.82
N GLY A 307 9.42 -20.42 -25.52
CA GLY A 307 10.52 -19.94 -24.71
C GLY A 307 10.06 -19.61 -23.29
N VAL A 308 11.00 -19.17 -22.47
CA VAL A 308 10.79 -18.73 -21.10
C VAL A 308 11.57 -17.44 -20.90
N ILE A 309 10.98 -16.46 -20.22
CA ILE A 309 11.68 -15.31 -19.67
C ILE A 309 11.93 -15.60 -18.19
N ALA A 310 13.17 -15.42 -17.73
CA ALA A 310 13.60 -15.70 -16.37
C ALA A 310 14.44 -14.54 -15.82
N TRP A 311 14.30 -14.25 -14.54
CA TRP A 311 15.12 -13.30 -13.78
C TRP A 311 15.11 -13.65 -12.30
#